data_AF-A0A1I8AHG7-F1
#
_entry.id   AF-A0A1I8AHG7-F1
#
_cell.length_a   1.000
_cell.length_b   1.000
_cell.length_c   1.000
_cell.angle_alpha   90.00
_cell.angle_beta   90.00
_cell.angle_gamma   90.00
#
_symmetry.space_group_name_H-M   'P 1'
#
loop_
_entity.id
_entity.type
_entity.pdbx_description
1 polymer ?
#
loop_
_entity_poly.entity_id
_entity_poly.type
_entity_poly.pdbx_seq_one_letter_code
_entity_poly.pdbx_strand_id
1 'polypeptide(L)'
;MSGITTTTEMSLANSRDDDRAAVCKVMLRFADTPAVITAFAVKLCCGLSALLLFAWLAKVRPRNRTLHINAYNILYAHFIFVLISSFGVVLNDGFDLTRLTLFRREVDYSDGSGDCGIFSMPAKYGVWIRLITFFGNTGSTLTMSALAVERTYATIQSRSYESDNKPCFGRLLVCLAVLVNLGLKTFIAVHINYRRYLPMQSLSAEAAPYATCVLYINTGCEVFNIFVFVTLWISNHKWKKSVGRILATLTHKYQVEENMKSVAIMISLASLHFLINIIAYLIQLYGTWHDETPQEKMEYVIKGDVAPTYDFLLPLLTLCRIYYKKRRDYKCSTSRIVSPVENLSTNDHFNMLNGMFDKALDQNIAKHKRKISGASKTKVDAVKISNPYAQ
;
A
#
# COMPACT_ATOMS: atom_id res chain seq x y z
N MET A 1 58.47 6.24 13.23
CA MET A 1 57.56 5.23 13.80
C MET A 1 56.19 5.87 13.93
N SER A 2 55.39 5.73 12.88
CA SER A 2 53.99 6.18 12.87
C SER A 2 53.21 5.17 13.70
N GLY A 3 52.92 5.51 14.96
CA GLY A 3 52.05 4.69 15.79
C GLY A 3 50.70 4.59 15.10
N ILE A 4 50.37 3.39 14.63
CA ILE A 4 49.00 3.08 14.21
C ILE A 4 48.19 3.10 15.50
N THR A 5 47.65 4.26 15.84
CA THR A 5 46.63 4.38 16.87
C THR A 5 45.43 3.64 16.34
N THR A 6 45.29 2.38 16.75
CA THR A 6 44.06 1.61 16.57
C THR A 6 42.97 2.37 17.31
N THR A 7 42.29 3.26 16.61
CA THR A 7 41.09 3.93 17.08
C THR A 7 40.08 2.84 17.40
N THR A 8 39.98 2.49 18.68
CA THR A 8 38.99 1.53 19.16
C THR A 8 37.64 2.08 18.76
N GLU A 9 36.97 1.42 17.81
CA GLU A 9 35.69 1.88 17.31
C GLU A 9 34.66 1.84 18.43
N MET A 10 34.29 3.03 18.89
CA MET A 10 33.34 3.20 19.98
C MET A 10 31.94 2.87 19.44
N SER A 11 31.48 1.64 19.69
CA SER A 11 30.15 1.19 19.27
C SER A 11 29.06 1.82 20.13
N LEU A 12 28.10 2.50 19.49
CA LEU A 12 26.96 3.14 20.15
C LEU A 12 26.14 2.12 20.98
N ALA A 13 26.13 0.86 20.56
CA ALA A 13 25.42 -0.22 21.25
C ALA A 13 26.01 -0.53 22.64
N ASN A 14 27.32 -0.31 22.82
CA ASN A 14 28.06 -0.62 24.05
C ASN A 14 28.29 0.62 24.93
N SER A 15 27.91 1.81 24.45
CA SER A 15 28.05 3.06 25.22
C SER A 15 27.09 3.07 26.43
N ARG A 16 27.51 3.75 27.51
CA ARG A 16 26.64 3.96 28.68
C ARG A 16 25.40 4.76 28.25
N ASP A 17 24.28 4.55 28.92
CA ASP A 17 23.00 5.18 28.55
C ASP A 17 23.06 6.72 28.50
N ASP A 18 23.98 7.32 29.24
CA ASP A 18 24.23 8.77 29.31
C ASP A 18 25.46 9.24 28.52
N ASP A 19 26.05 8.39 27.67
CA ASP A 19 27.25 8.72 26.90
C ASP A 19 26.95 9.69 25.74
N ARG A 20 26.82 10.97 26.11
CA ARG A 20 26.59 12.06 25.16
C ARG A 20 27.73 12.22 24.16
N ALA A 21 28.97 11.87 24.53
CA ALA A 21 30.12 11.99 23.64
C ALA A 21 30.00 11.01 22.45
N ALA A 22 29.55 9.78 22.70
CA ALA A 22 29.30 8.81 21.63
C ALA A 22 28.18 9.28 20.67
N VAL A 23 27.05 9.74 21.22
CA VAL A 23 25.94 10.29 20.44
C VAL A 23 26.39 11.48 19.60
N CYS A 24 27.18 12.36 20.21
CA CYS A 24 27.71 13.55 19.60
C CYS A 24 28.61 13.27 18.39
N LYS A 25 29.55 12.32 18.52
CA LYS A 25 30.41 11.87 17.41
C LYS A 25 29.59 11.37 16.22
N VAL A 26 28.50 10.65 16.48
CA VAL A 26 27.59 10.15 15.44
C VAL A 26 26.81 11.30 14.78
N MET A 27 26.35 12.27 15.56
CA MET A 27 25.64 13.44 15.04
C MET A 27 26.54 14.31 14.14
N LEU A 28 27.80 14.52 14.52
CA LEU A 28 28.78 15.20 13.67
C LEU A 28 28.99 14.47 12.35
N ARG A 29 29.16 13.15 12.38
CA ARG A 29 29.25 12.33 11.16
C ARG A 29 28.05 12.55 10.24
N PHE A 30 26.83 12.60 10.77
CA PHE A 30 25.64 12.86 9.94
C PHE A 30 25.55 14.29 9.43
N ALA A 31 25.92 15.28 10.25
CA ALA A 31 25.95 16.68 9.85
C ALA A 31 26.97 16.94 8.72
N ASP A 32 28.11 16.25 8.77
CA ASP A 32 29.20 16.41 7.81
C ASP A 32 29.03 15.54 6.56
N THR A 33 28.05 14.62 6.53
CA THR A 33 27.78 13.76 5.37
C THR A 33 26.69 14.37 4.47
N PRO A 34 27.03 14.93 3.29
CA PRO A 34 26.06 15.66 2.46
C PRO A 34 24.91 14.77 1.96
N ALA A 35 25.17 13.47 1.77
CA ALA A 35 24.15 12.51 1.37
C ALA A 35 23.04 12.33 2.43
N VAL A 36 23.38 12.40 3.72
CA VAL A 36 22.41 12.32 4.82
C VAL A 36 21.54 13.57 4.86
N ILE A 37 22.16 14.76 4.76
CA ILE A 37 21.44 16.03 4.70
C ILE A 37 20.50 16.08 3.48
N THR A 38 20.99 15.65 2.31
CA THR A 38 20.19 15.58 1.09
C THR A 38 19.01 14.62 1.25
N ALA A 39 19.22 13.46 1.86
CA ALA A 39 18.15 12.51 2.12
C ALA A 39 17.04 13.11 2.99
N PHE A 40 17.39 13.76 4.10
CA PHE A 40 16.41 14.44 4.95
C PHE A 40 15.68 15.58 4.21
N ALA A 41 16.39 16.38 3.43
CA ALA A 41 15.80 17.45 2.63
C ALA A 41 14.79 16.92 1.59
N VAL A 42 15.13 15.84 0.87
CA VAL A 42 14.22 15.19 -0.09
C VAL A 42 12.97 14.67 0.61
N LYS A 43 13.12 13.97 1.74
CA LYS A 43 11.97 13.46 2.50
C LYS A 43 11.07 14.56 3.02
N LEU A 44 11.65 15.65 3.54
CA LEU A 44 10.89 16.82 3.97
C LEU A 44 10.10 17.43 2.80
N CYS A 45 10.74 17.61 1.64
CA CYS A 45 10.07 18.10 0.43
C CYS A 45 8.92 17.18 -0.01
N CYS A 46 9.12 15.86 0.03
CA CYS A 46 8.06 14.87 -0.23
C CYS A 46 6.90 14.99 0.76
N GLY A 47 7.19 15.07 2.06
CA GLY A 47 6.19 15.21 3.11
C GLY A 47 5.38 16.50 2.97
N LEU A 48 6.02 17.65 2.77
CA LEU A 48 5.35 18.94 2.55
C LEU A 48 4.49 18.91 1.28
N SER A 49 5.02 18.36 0.18
CA SER A 49 4.27 18.22 -1.07
C SER A 49 3.05 17.31 -0.91
N ALA A 50 3.19 16.20 -0.17
CA ALA A 50 2.08 15.30 0.14
C ALA A 50 0.98 16.03 0.93
N LEU A 51 1.34 16.78 1.99
CA LEU A 51 0.38 17.58 2.77
C LEU A 51 -0.39 18.60 1.91
N LEU A 52 0.30 19.30 1.01
CA LEU A 52 -0.32 20.25 0.08
C LEU A 52 -1.27 19.55 -0.90
N LEU A 53 -0.86 18.40 -1.46
CA LEU A 53 -1.70 17.61 -2.35
C LEU A 53 -2.92 17.03 -1.64
N PHE A 54 -2.79 16.61 -0.38
CA PHE A 54 -3.93 16.18 0.44
C PHE A 54 -4.90 17.33 0.74
N ALA A 55 -4.38 18.52 1.08
CA ALA A 55 -5.21 19.71 1.26
C ALA A 55 -5.98 20.06 -0.02
N TRP A 56 -5.34 19.91 -1.19
CA TRP A 56 -6.02 20.07 -2.47
C TRP A 56 -7.06 18.95 -2.72
N LEU A 57 -6.69 17.69 -2.50
CA LEU A 57 -7.60 16.56 -2.66
C LEU A 57 -8.86 16.70 -1.78
N ALA A 58 -8.70 17.20 -0.56
CA ALA A 58 -9.79 17.52 0.36
C ALA A 58 -10.74 18.59 -0.19
N LYS A 59 -10.22 19.58 -0.94
CA LYS A 59 -11.04 20.60 -1.63
C LYS A 59 -11.77 20.04 -2.85
N VAL A 60 -11.13 19.15 -3.62
CA VAL A 60 -11.71 18.60 -4.86
C VAL A 60 -12.83 17.58 -4.60
N ARG A 61 -12.85 16.95 -3.41
CA ARG A 61 -13.83 15.91 -2.98
C ARG A 61 -14.26 14.97 -4.11
N PRO A 62 -13.47 13.93 -4.44
CA PRO A 62 -13.90 12.95 -5.43
C PRO A 62 -15.17 12.23 -4.98
N ARG A 63 -16.31 12.56 -5.61
CA ARG A 63 -17.54 11.79 -5.44
C ARG A 63 -17.46 10.53 -6.30
N ASN A 64 -16.69 9.55 -5.85
CA ASN A 64 -16.58 8.25 -6.50
C ASN A 64 -17.82 7.41 -6.20
N ARG A 65 -18.88 7.59 -7.00
CA ARG A 65 -20.10 6.77 -6.94
C ARG A 65 -19.89 5.29 -7.31
N THR A 66 -18.68 4.88 -7.68
CA THR A 66 -18.37 3.53 -8.17
C THR A 66 -17.79 2.60 -7.10
N LEU A 67 -17.66 3.08 -5.86
CA LEU A 67 -17.17 2.28 -4.74
C LEU A 67 -18.30 2.12 -3.74
N HIS A 68 -18.50 0.89 -3.29
CA HIS A 68 -19.40 0.61 -2.19
C HIS A 68 -18.96 1.35 -0.92
N ILE A 69 -19.92 1.73 -0.07
CA ILE A 69 -19.68 2.58 1.10
C ILE A 69 -18.65 1.99 2.07
N ASN A 70 -18.61 0.67 2.23
CA ASN A 70 -17.61 0.01 3.08
C ASN A 70 -16.18 0.19 2.53
N ALA A 71 -15.93 -0.10 1.26
CA ALA A 71 -14.63 0.14 0.64
C ALA A 71 -14.27 1.63 0.64
N TYR A 72 -15.25 2.52 0.44
CA TYR A 72 -15.01 3.96 0.52
C TYR A 72 -14.53 4.37 1.92
N ASN A 73 -15.15 3.87 2.98
CA ASN A 73 -14.74 4.15 4.37
C ASN A 73 -13.33 3.63 4.67
N ILE A 74 -13.00 2.40 4.23
CA ILE A 74 -11.65 1.84 4.44
C ILE A 74 -10.61 2.61 3.63
N LEU A 75 -10.91 2.95 2.37
CA LEU A 75 -10.03 3.74 1.51
C LEU A 75 -9.81 5.15 2.09
N TYR A 76 -10.84 5.76 2.68
CA TYR A 76 -10.71 7.04 3.37
C TYR A 76 -9.81 6.94 4.59
N ALA A 77 -9.97 5.88 5.41
CA ALA A 77 -9.07 5.60 6.52
C ALA A 77 -7.62 5.40 6.05
N HIS A 78 -7.42 4.70 4.94
CA HIS A 78 -6.11 4.54 4.31
C HIS A 78 -5.47 5.89 3.96
N PHE A 79 -6.20 6.81 3.31
CA PHE A 79 -5.71 8.17 3.06
C PHE A 79 -5.40 8.95 4.35
N ILE A 80 -6.16 8.75 5.43
CA ILE A 80 -5.85 9.37 6.74
C ILE A 80 -4.54 8.83 7.30
N PHE A 81 -4.28 7.52 7.22
CA PHE A 81 -3.00 6.96 7.69
C PHE A 81 -1.81 7.48 6.89
N VAL A 82 -1.94 7.63 5.58
CA VAL A 82 -0.91 8.22 4.72
C VAL A 82 -0.70 9.71 5.04
N LEU A 83 -1.77 10.44 5.35
CA LEU A 83 -1.68 11.83 5.83
C LEU A 83 -0.95 11.92 7.18
N ILE A 84 -1.24 11.01 8.12
CA ILE A 84 -0.54 10.92 9.40
C ILE A 84 0.94 10.59 9.18
N SER A 85 1.27 9.68 8.26
CA SER A 85 2.65 9.38 7.88
C SER A 85 3.36 10.63 7.36
N SER A 86 2.74 11.34 6.42
CA SER A 86 3.29 12.58 5.83
C SER A 86 3.58 13.63 6.91
N PHE A 87 2.67 13.81 7.87
CA PHE A 87 2.87 14.71 8.99
C PHE A 87 4.02 14.24 9.90
N GLY A 88 4.07 12.93 10.18
CA GLY A 88 5.18 12.30 10.89
C GLY A 88 6.52 12.55 10.20
N VAL A 89 6.62 12.39 8.88
CA VAL A 89 7.83 12.67 8.08
C VAL A 89 8.27 14.12 8.23
N VAL A 90 7.34 15.08 8.08
CA VAL A 90 7.67 16.52 8.21
C VAL A 90 8.17 16.84 9.62
N LEU A 91 7.51 16.33 10.66
CA LEU A 91 7.96 16.53 12.04
C LEU A 91 9.29 15.82 12.32
N ASN A 92 9.46 14.60 11.81
CA ASN A 92 10.62 13.77 12.09
C ASN A 92 11.87 14.29 11.36
N ASP A 93 11.81 14.19 10.04
CA ASP A 93 12.94 14.46 9.16
C ASP A 93 13.18 15.97 9.02
N GLY A 94 12.13 16.79 9.12
CA GLY A 94 12.27 18.24 9.13
C GLY A 94 12.93 18.78 10.40
N PHE A 95 12.62 18.21 11.56
CA PHE A 95 13.29 18.57 12.80
C PHE A 95 14.76 18.14 12.79
N ASP A 96 15.05 16.90 12.37
CA ASP A 96 16.43 16.42 12.26
C ASP A 96 17.25 17.24 11.25
N LEU A 97 16.68 17.59 10.09
CA LEU A 97 17.33 18.48 9.12
C LEU A 97 17.66 19.85 9.72
N THR A 98 16.66 20.49 10.34
CA THR A 98 16.80 21.83 10.95
C THR A 98 17.89 21.81 12.02
N ARG A 99 17.92 20.75 12.84
CA ARG A 99 18.89 20.60 13.92
C ARG A 99 20.30 20.34 13.42
N LEU A 100 20.47 19.52 12.38
CA LEU A 100 21.79 19.20 11.81
C LEU A 100 22.37 20.35 10.97
N THR A 101 21.54 21.28 10.48
CA THR A 101 21.96 22.37 9.59
C THR A 101 21.89 23.75 10.23
N LEU A 102 20.72 24.18 10.71
CA LEU A 102 20.46 25.55 11.15
C LEU A 102 20.83 25.79 12.61
N PHE A 103 20.66 24.79 13.48
CA PHE A 103 20.95 24.91 14.92
C PHE A 103 22.32 24.38 15.32
N ARG A 104 23.19 24.07 14.35
CA ARG A 104 24.57 23.69 14.61
C ARG A 104 25.36 24.92 15.09
N ARG A 105 25.77 24.92 16.35
CA ARG A 105 26.69 25.92 16.88
C ARG A 105 28.12 25.48 16.63
N GLU A 106 28.97 26.42 16.22
CA GLU A 106 30.41 26.20 16.19
C GLU A 106 30.92 26.12 17.63
N VAL A 107 31.40 24.94 18.03
CA VAL A 107 31.95 24.68 19.37
C VAL A 107 33.42 24.35 19.20
N ASP A 108 34.25 25.08 19.93
CA ASP A 108 35.67 24.80 20.02
C ASP A 108 35.84 23.48 20.77
N TYR A 109 36.33 22.46 20.05
CA TYR A 109 36.39 21.08 20.52
C TYR A 109 37.50 20.94 21.56
N SER A 110 37.25 21.47 22.76
CA SER A 110 38.09 21.19 23.92
C SER A 110 37.83 19.74 24.35
N ASP A 111 38.89 18.92 24.24
CA ASP A 111 38.89 17.49 24.54
C ASP A 111 38.20 17.22 25.89
N GLY A 112 36.97 16.71 25.84
CA GLY A 112 36.21 16.29 27.02
C GLY A 112 34.83 16.93 27.18
N SER A 113 34.50 17.99 26.44
CA SER A 113 33.12 18.48 26.40
C SER A 113 32.26 17.50 25.57
N GLY A 114 31.30 16.83 26.20
CA GLY A 114 30.34 15.93 25.54
C GLY A 114 29.31 16.66 24.65
N ASP A 115 29.63 17.86 24.19
CA ASP A 115 28.76 18.78 23.47
C ASP A 115 29.43 19.19 22.14
N CYS A 116 28.83 18.79 21.02
CA CYS A 116 29.27 19.17 19.66
C CYS A 116 28.54 20.39 19.11
N GLY A 117 27.79 21.12 19.95
CA GLY A 117 26.95 22.22 19.46
C GLY A 117 25.74 21.75 18.67
N ILE A 118 25.41 20.46 18.71
CA ILE A 118 24.18 19.91 18.15
C ILE A 118 23.38 19.28 19.29
N PHE A 119 22.14 19.74 19.46
CA PHE A 119 21.27 19.33 20.56
C PHE A 119 21.00 17.81 20.53
N SER A 120 21.53 17.04 21.48
CA SER A 120 21.20 15.62 21.62
C SER A 120 19.75 15.46 22.09
N MET A 121 18.99 14.55 21.48
CA MET A 121 17.56 14.40 21.77
C MET A 121 17.32 13.25 22.75
N PRO A 122 16.63 13.48 23.89
CA PRO A 122 16.19 12.39 24.75
C PRO A 122 15.28 11.43 23.98
N ALA A 123 15.46 10.11 24.16
CA ALA A 123 14.66 9.09 23.49
C ALA A 123 13.15 9.30 23.72
N LYS A 124 12.75 9.77 24.92
CA LYS A 124 11.36 10.11 25.26
C LYS A 124 10.68 11.11 24.31
N TYR A 125 11.39 11.88 23.49
CA TYR A 125 10.77 12.77 22.51
C TYR A 125 10.97 12.26 21.09
N GLY A 126 12.21 11.88 20.73
CA GLY A 126 12.53 11.45 19.37
C GLY A 126 11.75 10.19 18.96
N VAL A 127 11.56 9.26 19.89
CA VAL A 127 10.81 8.03 19.64
C VAL A 127 9.34 8.30 19.33
N TRP A 128 8.67 9.16 20.11
CA TRP A 128 7.23 9.42 19.91
C TRP A 128 6.96 10.05 18.54
N ILE A 129 7.83 10.98 18.12
CA ILE A 129 7.74 11.59 16.79
C ILE A 129 7.95 10.53 15.70
N ARG A 130 8.96 9.66 15.85
CA ARG A 130 9.20 8.56 14.91
C ARG A 130 8.04 7.54 14.86
N LEU A 131 7.40 7.28 16.00
CA LEU A 131 6.27 6.36 16.10
C LEU A 131 5.04 6.86 15.33
N ILE A 132 4.87 8.18 15.15
CA ILE A 132 3.78 8.74 14.32
C ILE A 132 3.95 8.32 12.86
N THR A 133 5.16 8.47 12.30
CA THR A 133 5.46 8.01 10.94
C THR A 133 5.24 6.51 10.80
N PHE A 134 5.70 5.73 11.79
CA PHE A 134 5.52 4.29 11.82
C PHE A 134 4.04 3.88 11.91
N PHE A 135 3.25 4.63 12.68
CA PHE A 135 1.81 4.42 12.80
C PHE A 135 1.09 4.69 11.48
N GLY A 136 1.45 5.76 10.77
CA GLY A 136 0.95 6.04 9.43
C GLY A 136 1.25 4.92 8.45
N ASN A 137 2.52 4.54 8.30
CA ASN A 137 2.96 3.51 7.36
C ASN A 137 2.39 2.11 7.66
N THR A 138 2.34 1.70 8.92
CA THR A 138 1.73 0.40 9.27
C THR A 138 0.21 0.43 9.12
N GLY A 139 -0.43 1.55 9.44
CA GLY A 139 -1.86 1.73 9.26
C GLY A 139 -2.28 1.70 7.79
N SER A 140 -1.47 2.26 6.89
CA SER A 140 -1.74 2.21 5.45
C SER A 140 -1.68 0.76 4.91
N THR A 141 -0.71 -0.04 5.33
CA THR A 141 -0.64 -1.49 4.99
C THR A 141 -1.84 -2.26 5.54
N LEU A 142 -2.19 -2.09 6.81
CA LEU A 142 -3.30 -2.80 7.44
C LEU A 142 -4.66 -2.43 6.82
N THR A 143 -4.86 -1.15 6.48
CA THR A 143 -6.08 -0.72 5.77
C THR A 143 -6.14 -1.23 4.33
N MET A 144 -4.99 -1.42 3.67
CA MET A 144 -4.95 -2.09 2.36
C MET A 144 -5.35 -3.58 2.48
N SER A 145 -4.94 -4.26 3.55
CA SER A 145 -5.38 -5.62 3.85
C SER A 145 -6.86 -5.69 4.19
N ALA A 146 -7.39 -4.73 4.94
CA ALA A 146 -8.82 -4.58 5.16
C ALA A 146 -9.60 -4.40 3.86
N LEU A 147 -9.09 -3.60 2.90
CA LEU A 147 -9.68 -3.46 1.57
C LEU A 147 -9.66 -4.78 0.79
N ALA A 148 -8.57 -5.54 0.84
CA ALA A 148 -8.46 -6.83 0.17
C ALA A 148 -9.49 -7.85 0.73
N VAL A 149 -9.63 -7.92 2.05
CA VAL A 149 -10.64 -8.76 2.73
C VAL A 149 -12.06 -8.33 2.35
N GLU A 150 -12.33 -7.02 2.38
CA GLU A 150 -13.66 -6.50 2.06
C GLU A 150 -14.05 -6.76 0.60
N ARG A 151 -13.12 -6.56 -0.35
CA ARG A 151 -13.35 -6.88 -1.77
C ARG A 151 -13.50 -8.38 -2.01
N THR A 152 -12.80 -9.21 -1.25
CA THR A 152 -12.96 -10.67 -1.29
C THR A 152 -14.35 -11.08 -0.82
N TYR A 153 -14.79 -10.54 0.32
CA TYR A 153 -16.13 -10.79 0.85
C TYR A 153 -17.23 -10.32 -0.12
N ALA A 154 -17.10 -9.12 -0.68
CA ALA A 154 -18.05 -8.59 -1.67
C ALA A 154 -18.10 -9.41 -2.98
N THR A 155 -16.99 -10.06 -3.35
CA THR A 155 -16.93 -10.92 -4.55
C THR A 155 -17.56 -12.30 -4.29
N ILE A 156 -17.29 -12.91 -3.14
CA ILE A 156 -17.82 -14.24 -2.79
C ILE A 156 -19.31 -14.17 -2.44
N GLN A 157 -19.72 -13.17 -1.66
CA GLN A 157 -21.07 -13.01 -1.13
C GLN A 157 -21.86 -11.90 -1.82
N SER A 158 -21.73 -11.76 -3.14
CA SER A 158 -22.30 -10.64 -3.90
C SER A 158 -23.80 -10.40 -3.65
N ARG A 159 -24.58 -11.46 -3.47
CA ARG A 159 -26.03 -11.39 -3.20
C ARG A 159 -26.36 -10.83 -1.81
N SER A 160 -25.74 -11.38 -0.76
CA SER A 160 -25.98 -10.95 0.62
C SER A 160 -25.41 -9.55 0.86
N TYR A 161 -24.26 -9.26 0.24
CA TYR A 161 -23.52 -8.03 0.44
C TYR A 161 -24.33 -6.78 0.07
N GLU A 162 -25.07 -6.81 -1.04
CA GLU A 162 -25.95 -5.70 -1.43
C GLU A 162 -27.19 -5.56 -0.56
N SER A 163 -27.79 -6.69 -0.18
CA SER A 163 -29.04 -6.69 0.59
C SER A 163 -28.88 -5.98 1.93
N ASP A 164 -27.68 -6.05 2.51
CA ASP A 164 -27.43 -5.46 3.80
C ASP A 164 -27.15 -3.96 3.73
N ASN A 165 -26.53 -3.43 2.65
CA ASN A 165 -26.08 -2.03 2.47
C ASN A 165 -25.57 -1.31 3.76
N LYS A 166 -25.12 -2.09 4.74
CA LYS A 166 -24.81 -1.60 6.08
C LYS A 166 -23.35 -1.18 6.09
N PRO A 167 -23.03 0.07 6.42
CA PRO A 167 -21.65 0.54 6.58
C PRO A 167 -20.92 -0.04 7.80
N CYS A 168 -21.53 -0.99 8.52
CA CYS A 168 -21.00 -1.57 9.76
C CYS A 168 -19.73 -2.40 9.49
N PHE A 169 -19.74 -3.21 8.43
CA PHE A 169 -18.62 -4.11 8.12
C PHE A 169 -17.33 -3.34 7.80
N GLY A 170 -17.40 -2.28 6.99
CA GLY A 170 -16.23 -1.44 6.69
C GLY A 170 -15.70 -0.72 7.93
N ARG A 171 -16.60 -0.22 8.80
CA ARG A 171 -16.21 0.43 10.06
C ARG A 171 -15.56 -0.55 11.04
N LEU A 172 -16.06 -1.78 11.12
CA LEU A 172 -15.47 -2.85 11.93
C LEU A 172 -14.04 -3.16 11.47
N LEU A 173 -13.82 -3.32 10.17
CA LEU A 173 -12.49 -3.58 9.61
C LEU A 173 -11.51 -2.42 9.86
N VAL A 174 -11.96 -1.17 9.74
CA VAL A 174 -11.13 0.00 10.09
C VAL A 174 -10.79 0.01 11.58
N CYS A 175 -11.77 -0.23 12.45
CA CYS A 175 -11.55 -0.31 13.89
C CYS A 175 -10.51 -1.39 14.24
N LEU A 176 -10.65 -2.58 13.65
CA LEU A 176 -9.69 -3.67 13.82
C LEU A 176 -8.29 -3.27 13.33
N ALA A 177 -8.17 -2.64 12.17
CA ALA A 177 -6.88 -2.15 11.64
C ALA A 177 -6.23 -1.12 12.58
N VAL A 178 -7.01 -0.19 13.15
CA VAL A 178 -6.52 0.79 14.12
C VAL A 178 -6.05 0.09 15.40
N LEU A 179 -6.83 -0.84 15.95
CA LEU A 179 -6.49 -1.57 17.18
C LEU A 179 -5.22 -2.42 17.00
N VAL A 180 -5.10 -3.14 15.88
CA VAL A 180 -3.89 -3.91 15.55
C VAL A 180 -2.69 -2.97 15.41
N ASN A 181 -2.84 -1.84 14.71
CA ASN A 181 -1.76 -0.86 14.55
C ASN A 181 -1.30 -0.31 15.90
N LEU A 182 -2.24 0.10 16.77
CA LEU A 182 -1.93 0.55 18.13
C LEU A 182 -1.24 -0.53 18.96
N GLY A 183 -1.69 -1.78 18.85
CA GLY A 183 -1.05 -2.94 19.51
C GLY A 183 0.40 -3.12 19.05
N LEU A 184 0.66 -3.07 17.74
CA LEU A 184 2.01 -3.18 17.18
C LEU A 184 2.92 -2.01 17.62
N LYS A 185 2.40 -0.78 17.74
CA LYS A 185 3.21 0.36 18.24
C LYS A 185 3.43 0.31 19.73
N THR A 186 2.45 -0.14 20.50
CA THR A 186 2.61 -0.39 21.94
C THR A 186 3.66 -1.48 22.17
N PHE A 187 3.63 -2.55 21.36
CA PHE A 187 4.63 -3.61 21.39
C PHE A 187 6.05 -3.09 21.14
N ILE A 188 6.25 -2.20 20.17
CA ILE A 188 7.57 -1.57 19.98
C ILE A 188 7.91 -0.66 21.18
N ALA A 189 6.95 0.16 21.64
CA ALA A 189 7.15 1.16 22.67
C ALA A 189 7.61 0.57 24.02
N VAL A 190 7.07 -0.58 24.44
CA VAL A 190 7.46 -1.23 25.71
C VAL A 190 8.91 -1.71 25.71
N HIS A 191 9.54 -1.87 24.55
CA HIS A 191 10.93 -2.33 24.42
C HIS A 191 11.94 -1.19 24.22
N ILE A 192 11.51 0.06 24.37
CA ILE A 192 12.37 1.24 24.15
C ILE A 192 13.09 1.61 25.43
N ASN A 193 14.41 1.82 25.34
CA ASN A 193 15.17 2.41 26.43
C ASN A 193 15.02 3.93 26.41
N TYR A 194 14.06 4.44 27.19
CA TYR A 194 13.76 5.88 27.27
C TYR A 194 14.81 6.73 27.99
N ARG A 195 15.81 6.11 28.65
CA ARG A 195 16.89 6.84 29.33
C ARG A 195 17.97 7.34 28.36
N ARG A 196 18.10 6.69 27.20
CA ARG A 196 19.15 7.00 26.22
C ARG A 196 18.93 8.34 25.52
N TYR A 197 20.03 8.98 25.15
CA TYR A 197 20.05 10.02 24.15
C TYR A 197 20.19 9.40 22.77
N LEU A 198 19.46 9.93 21.80
CA LEU A 198 19.50 9.45 20.42
C LEU A 198 20.15 10.52 19.53
N PRO A 199 21.00 10.10 18.58
CA PRO A 199 21.62 11.03 17.64
C PRO A 199 20.58 11.63 16.68
N MET A 200 19.44 10.98 16.50
CA MET A 200 18.32 11.42 15.66
C MET A 200 16.99 10.91 16.18
N GLN A 201 15.91 11.31 15.54
CA GLN A 201 14.58 10.78 15.83
C GLN A 201 14.45 9.38 15.22
N SER A 202 15.09 8.42 15.89
CA SER A 202 15.10 7.00 15.55
C SER A 202 14.57 6.16 16.72
N LEU A 203 14.48 4.85 16.52
CA LEU A 203 14.25 3.91 17.61
C LEU A 203 15.56 3.62 18.33
N SER A 204 15.47 3.31 19.62
CA SER A 204 16.64 2.83 20.37
C SER A 204 17.09 1.47 19.82
N ALA A 205 18.37 1.14 19.98
CA ALA A 205 18.94 -0.10 19.45
C ALA A 205 18.22 -1.35 20.00
N GLU A 206 17.74 -1.29 21.24
CA GLU A 206 16.99 -2.35 21.92
C GLU A 206 15.61 -2.60 21.28
N ALA A 207 14.98 -1.56 20.75
CA ALA A 207 13.69 -1.65 20.09
C ALA A 207 13.79 -2.05 18.61
N ALA A 208 14.99 -1.98 18.02
CA ALA A 208 15.25 -2.33 16.62
C ALA A 208 14.78 -3.75 16.23
N PRO A 209 15.10 -4.85 16.95
CA PRO A 209 14.64 -6.19 16.56
C PRO A 209 13.12 -6.32 16.56
N TYR A 210 12.43 -5.65 17.50
CA TYR A 210 10.97 -5.66 17.57
C TYR A 210 10.35 -4.87 16.42
N ALA A 211 10.94 -3.74 16.04
CA ALA A 211 10.53 -3.00 14.86
C ALA A 211 10.75 -3.79 13.56
N THR A 212 11.85 -4.53 13.47
CA THR A 212 12.12 -5.45 12.35
C THR A 212 11.10 -6.59 12.30
N CYS A 213 10.66 -7.12 13.43
CA CYS A 213 9.57 -8.10 13.47
C CYS A 213 8.27 -7.53 12.89
N VAL A 214 7.88 -6.31 13.28
CA VAL A 214 6.71 -5.61 12.71
C VAL A 214 6.89 -5.36 11.20
N LEU A 215 8.11 -5.06 10.76
CA LEU A 215 8.44 -4.91 9.34
C LEU A 215 8.18 -6.20 8.54
N TYR A 216 8.55 -7.37 9.08
CA TYR A 216 8.27 -8.66 8.44
C TYR A 216 6.77 -8.94 8.34
N ILE A 217 6.00 -8.62 9.39
CA ILE A 217 4.53 -8.75 9.37
C ILE A 217 3.94 -7.86 8.27
N ASN A 218 4.37 -6.60 8.19
CA ASN A 218 3.92 -5.68 7.14
C ASN A 218 4.29 -6.17 5.74
N THR A 219 5.52 -6.69 5.57
CA THR A 219 5.97 -7.29 4.30
C THR A 219 5.06 -8.45 3.88
N GLY A 220 4.73 -9.33 4.82
CA GLY A 220 3.77 -10.43 4.58
C GLY A 220 2.39 -9.93 4.18
N CYS A 221 1.91 -8.85 4.83
CA CYS A 221 0.64 -8.21 4.48
C CYS A 221 0.65 -7.61 3.07
N GLU A 222 1.75 -6.98 2.64
CA GLU A 222 1.87 -6.43 1.28
C GLU A 222 1.81 -7.54 0.21
N VAL A 223 2.54 -8.64 0.41
CA VAL A 223 2.50 -9.81 -0.49
C VAL A 223 1.09 -10.39 -0.54
N PHE A 224 0.46 -10.54 0.63
CA PHE A 224 -0.93 -11.00 0.72
C PHE A 224 -1.90 -10.09 -0.05
N ASN A 225 -1.77 -8.77 0.07
CA ASN A 225 -2.65 -7.81 -0.60
C ASN A 225 -2.61 -7.97 -2.13
N ILE A 226 -1.41 -7.99 -2.70
CA ILE A 226 -1.24 -8.18 -4.16
C ILE A 226 -1.78 -9.53 -4.60
N PHE A 227 -1.46 -10.59 -3.87
CA PHE A 227 -1.93 -11.94 -4.19
C PHE A 227 -3.47 -12.02 -4.22
N VAL A 228 -4.14 -11.44 -3.22
CA VAL A 228 -5.60 -11.40 -3.15
C VAL A 228 -6.18 -10.59 -4.31
N PHE A 229 -5.68 -9.38 -4.57
CA PHE A 229 -6.22 -8.55 -5.65
C PHE A 229 -6.01 -9.16 -7.04
N VAL A 230 -4.86 -9.80 -7.29
CA VAL A 230 -4.60 -10.52 -8.56
C VAL A 230 -5.55 -11.70 -8.71
N THR A 231 -5.74 -12.49 -7.65
CA THR A 231 -6.68 -13.61 -7.64
C THR A 231 -8.12 -13.15 -7.88
N LEU A 232 -8.57 -12.05 -7.25
CA LEU A 232 -9.88 -11.46 -7.48
C LEU A 232 -10.04 -10.97 -8.93
N TRP A 233 -9.02 -10.34 -9.49
CA TRP A 233 -9.04 -9.90 -10.89
C TRP A 233 -9.19 -11.06 -11.86
N ILE A 234 -8.39 -12.12 -11.69
CA ILE A 234 -8.45 -13.33 -12.52
C ILE A 234 -9.82 -13.99 -12.38
N SER A 235 -10.34 -14.10 -11.15
CA SER A 235 -11.63 -14.73 -10.87
C SER A 235 -12.78 -13.97 -11.54
N ASN A 236 -12.82 -12.65 -11.39
CA ASN A 236 -13.83 -11.81 -12.03
C ASN A 236 -13.72 -11.86 -13.57
N HIS A 237 -12.50 -11.87 -14.10
CA HIS A 237 -12.28 -11.97 -15.54
C HIS A 237 -12.68 -13.34 -16.11
N LYS A 238 -12.39 -14.44 -15.40
CA LYS A 238 -12.86 -15.79 -15.75
C LYS A 238 -14.38 -15.87 -15.72
N TRP A 239 -15.03 -15.32 -14.69
CA TRP A 239 -16.49 -15.26 -14.61
C TRP A 239 -17.09 -14.52 -15.80
N LYS A 240 -16.52 -13.37 -16.18
CA LYS A 240 -16.96 -12.59 -17.35
C LYS A 240 -16.90 -13.39 -18.66
N LYS A 241 -15.95 -14.30 -18.80
CA LYS A 241 -15.80 -15.19 -19.97
C LYS A 241 -16.67 -16.45 -19.91
N SER A 242 -17.23 -16.80 -18.76
CA SER A 242 -18.03 -18.02 -18.61
C SER A 242 -19.35 -17.93 -19.36
N VAL A 243 -19.74 -19.02 -20.03
CA VAL A 243 -21.05 -19.17 -20.71
C VAL A 243 -22.22 -18.99 -19.73
N GLY A 244 -21.99 -19.33 -18.44
CA GLY A 244 -22.95 -19.09 -17.36
C GLY A 244 -23.33 -17.61 -17.19
N ARG A 245 -22.56 -16.67 -17.75
CA ARG A 245 -22.92 -15.25 -17.79
C ARG A 245 -24.26 -15.05 -18.48
N ILE A 246 -24.58 -15.77 -19.55
CA ILE A 246 -25.83 -15.53 -20.31
C ILE A 246 -27.05 -15.72 -19.40
N LEU A 247 -27.03 -16.79 -18.59
CA LEU A 247 -28.09 -17.16 -17.66
C LEU A 247 -28.12 -16.35 -16.36
N ALA A 248 -27.07 -15.60 -16.05
CA ALA A 248 -27.04 -14.78 -14.84
C ALA A 248 -28.02 -13.60 -14.91
N THR A 249 -28.62 -13.25 -13.78
CA THR A 249 -29.51 -12.10 -13.62
C THR A 249 -28.78 -10.80 -14.00
N LEU A 250 -29.53 -9.80 -14.49
CA LEU A 250 -28.97 -8.50 -14.89
C LEU A 250 -28.22 -7.83 -13.73
N THR A 251 -28.78 -7.92 -12.52
CA THR A 251 -28.17 -7.42 -11.28
C THR A 251 -26.80 -8.03 -11.03
N HIS A 252 -26.67 -9.35 -11.14
CA HIS A 252 -25.39 -10.04 -10.95
C HIS A 252 -24.35 -9.65 -12.03
N LYS A 253 -24.79 -9.42 -13.27
CA LYS A 253 -23.88 -8.93 -14.33
C LYS A 253 -23.36 -7.53 -14.01
N TYR A 254 -24.23 -6.63 -13.56
CA TYR A 254 -23.88 -5.27 -13.17
C TYR A 254 -22.91 -5.26 -12.00
N GLN A 255 -23.17 -6.06 -10.96
CA GLN A 255 -22.31 -6.24 -9.79
C GLN A 255 -20.89 -6.65 -10.16
N VAL A 256 -20.74 -7.68 -10.99
CA VAL A 256 -19.40 -8.15 -11.38
C VAL A 256 -18.68 -7.09 -12.20
N GLU A 257 -19.39 -6.34 -13.05
CA GLU A 257 -18.77 -5.24 -13.79
C GLU A 257 -18.33 -4.08 -12.88
N GLU A 258 -19.15 -3.72 -11.89
CA GLU A 258 -18.79 -2.72 -10.89
C GLU A 258 -17.60 -3.18 -10.03
N ASN A 259 -17.62 -4.42 -9.55
CA ASN A 259 -16.53 -5.03 -8.79
C ASN A 259 -15.25 -5.10 -9.63
N MET A 260 -15.31 -5.45 -10.91
CA MET A 260 -14.13 -5.40 -11.81
C MET A 260 -13.56 -4.00 -11.92
N LYS A 261 -14.41 -2.97 -12.12
CA LYS A 261 -13.97 -1.57 -12.19
C LYS A 261 -13.32 -1.14 -10.88
N SER A 262 -13.94 -1.49 -9.74
CA SER A 262 -13.44 -1.22 -8.40
C SER A 262 -12.08 -1.90 -8.15
N VAL A 263 -11.97 -3.20 -8.42
CA VAL A 263 -10.73 -3.98 -8.25
C VAL A 263 -9.62 -3.45 -9.16
N ALA A 264 -9.91 -3.00 -10.37
CA ALA A 264 -8.91 -2.34 -11.23
C ALA A 264 -8.30 -1.09 -10.57
N ILE A 265 -9.13 -0.29 -9.89
CA ILE A 265 -8.66 0.88 -9.12
C ILE A 265 -7.74 0.41 -7.99
N MET A 266 -8.21 -0.57 -7.22
CA MET A 266 -7.48 -1.05 -6.04
C MET A 266 -6.18 -1.74 -6.40
N ILE A 267 -6.10 -2.47 -7.51
CA ILE A 267 -4.84 -3.06 -8.00
C ILE A 267 -3.82 -1.98 -8.29
N SER A 268 -4.18 -0.91 -9.03
CA SER A 268 -3.21 0.15 -9.31
C SER A 268 -2.66 0.80 -8.03
N LEU A 269 -3.52 0.95 -7.03
CA LEU A 269 -3.17 1.50 -5.73
C LEU A 269 -2.29 0.54 -4.92
N ALA A 270 -2.70 -0.72 -4.81
CA ALA A 270 -1.98 -1.77 -4.08
C ALA A 270 -0.62 -2.06 -4.71
N SER A 271 -0.52 -2.08 -6.05
CA SER A 271 0.75 -2.27 -6.76
C SER A 271 1.74 -1.14 -6.50
N LEU A 272 1.28 0.12 -6.46
CA LEU A 272 2.14 1.24 -6.09
C LEU A 272 2.64 1.10 -4.65
N HIS A 273 1.73 0.79 -3.72
CA HIS A 273 2.05 0.63 -2.30
C HIS A 273 3.05 -0.51 -2.08
N PHE A 274 2.76 -1.68 -2.67
CA PHE A 274 3.64 -2.86 -2.64
C PHE A 274 5.02 -2.54 -3.20
N LEU A 275 5.11 -1.91 -4.38
CA LEU A 275 6.40 -1.64 -5.03
C LEU A 275 7.28 -0.71 -4.19
N ILE A 276 6.71 0.37 -3.65
CA ILE A 276 7.51 1.33 -2.87
C ILE A 276 7.89 0.73 -1.51
N ASN A 277 6.95 0.08 -0.82
CA ASN A 277 7.23 -0.53 0.49
C ASN A 277 8.21 -1.69 0.37
N ILE A 278 8.08 -2.58 -0.63
CA ILE A 278 9.02 -3.70 -0.78
C ILE A 278 10.44 -3.19 -1.08
N ILE A 279 10.59 -2.14 -1.89
CA ILE A 279 11.89 -1.50 -2.13
C ILE A 279 12.44 -0.93 -0.83
N ALA A 280 11.64 -0.17 -0.07
CA ALA A 280 12.04 0.37 1.22
C ALA A 280 12.49 -0.73 2.20
N TYR A 281 11.74 -1.83 2.26
CA TYR A 281 12.02 -2.95 3.17
C TYR A 281 13.27 -3.72 2.76
N LEU A 282 13.46 -3.97 1.45
CA LEU A 282 14.66 -4.63 0.94
C LEU A 282 15.92 -3.80 1.19
N ILE A 283 15.84 -2.48 0.98
CA ILE A 283 16.94 -1.55 1.30
C ILE A 283 17.21 -1.58 2.81
N GLN A 284 16.18 -1.47 3.64
CA GLN A 284 16.37 -1.53 5.10
C GLN A 284 16.98 -2.86 5.56
N LEU A 285 16.54 -4.00 5.02
CA LEU A 285 17.09 -5.32 5.33
C LEU A 285 18.54 -5.45 4.87
N TYR A 286 18.84 -4.98 3.66
CA TYR A 286 20.20 -4.98 3.13
C TYR A 286 21.16 -4.20 4.04
N GLY A 287 20.78 -2.98 4.46
CA GLY A 287 21.56 -2.19 5.41
C GLY A 287 21.76 -2.90 6.76
N THR A 288 20.72 -3.57 7.28
CA THR A 288 20.86 -4.30 8.55
C THR A 288 21.81 -5.50 8.49
N TRP A 289 21.95 -6.13 7.31
CA TRP A 289 22.78 -7.32 7.09
C TRP A 289 24.23 -7.00 6.72
N HIS A 290 24.48 -5.92 5.98
CA HIS A 290 25.80 -5.69 5.38
C HIS A 290 26.71 -4.77 6.20
N ASP A 291 26.16 -3.82 6.95
CA ASP A 291 26.99 -2.86 7.67
C ASP A 291 27.52 -3.44 8.98
N GLU A 292 28.81 -3.26 9.25
CA GLU A 292 29.46 -3.80 10.46
C GLU A 292 29.13 -2.94 11.69
N THR A 293 29.04 -1.62 11.51
CA THR A 293 28.81 -0.69 12.62
C THR A 293 27.35 -0.24 12.73
N PRO A 294 26.78 -0.08 13.95
CA PRO A 294 25.43 0.45 14.14
C PRO A 294 25.19 1.83 13.50
N GLN A 295 26.26 2.64 13.40
CA GLN A 295 26.25 3.96 12.80
C GLN A 295 26.00 3.90 11.30
N GLU A 296 26.71 3.01 10.61
CA GLU A 296 26.56 2.80 9.16
C GLU A 296 25.18 2.25 8.83
N LYS A 297 24.68 1.30 9.64
CA LYS A 297 23.30 0.79 9.52
C LYS A 297 22.29 1.93 9.52
N MET A 298 22.44 2.86 10.46
CA MET A 298 21.52 3.99 10.57
C MET A 298 21.69 4.97 9.41
N GLU A 299 22.93 5.24 9.00
CA GLU A 299 23.24 6.07 7.83
C GLU A 299 22.58 5.52 6.56
N TYR A 300 22.69 4.20 6.35
CA TYR A 300 22.11 3.49 5.22
C TYR A 300 20.58 3.55 5.24
N VAL A 301 19.97 3.28 6.40
CA VAL A 301 18.51 3.35 6.58
C VAL A 301 17.99 4.77 6.30
N ILE A 302 18.70 5.83 6.70
CA ILE A 302 18.28 7.21 6.43
C ILE A 302 18.29 7.48 4.92
N LYS A 303 19.39 7.14 4.25
CA LYS A 303 19.56 7.37 2.81
C LYS A 303 18.60 6.53 1.97
N GLY A 304 18.32 5.32 2.43
CA GLY A 304 17.57 4.31 1.71
C GLY A 304 16.05 4.31 1.92
N ASP A 305 15.56 5.13 2.84
CA ASP A 305 14.14 5.17 3.18
C ASP A 305 13.34 5.96 2.13
N VAL A 306 12.73 5.20 1.22
CA VAL A 306 11.92 5.71 0.10
C VAL A 306 10.42 5.78 0.43
N ALA A 307 10.00 5.41 1.64
CA ALA A 307 8.59 5.37 2.03
C ALA A 307 7.86 6.73 1.84
N PRO A 308 8.46 7.91 2.14
CA PRO A 308 7.83 9.21 1.89
C PRO A 308 7.48 9.48 0.42
N THR A 309 8.09 8.75 -0.52
CA THR A 309 7.75 8.82 -1.94
C THR A 309 6.33 8.32 -2.20
N TYR A 310 5.89 7.28 -1.47
CA TYR A 310 4.51 6.78 -1.56
C TYR A 310 3.51 7.82 -1.07
N ASP A 311 3.81 8.46 0.07
CA ASP A 311 2.99 9.50 0.68
C ASP A 311 2.71 10.67 -0.28
N PHE A 312 3.71 11.02 -1.10
CA PHE A 312 3.59 12.01 -2.17
C PHE A 312 2.84 11.49 -3.42
N LEU A 313 3.21 10.30 -3.91
CA LEU A 313 2.66 9.77 -5.16
C LEU A 313 1.18 9.41 -5.06
N LEU A 314 0.71 8.96 -3.90
CA LEU A 314 -0.68 8.56 -3.69
C LEU A 314 -1.70 9.69 -3.99
N PRO A 315 -1.64 10.86 -3.34
CA PRO A 315 -2.58 11.95 -3.61
C PRO A 315 -2.37 12.51 -5.03
N LEU A 316 -1.14 12.53 -5.55
CA LEU A 316 -0.84 12.95 -6.93
C LEU A 316 -1.58 12.07 -7.95
N LEU A 317 -1.41 10.75 -7.88
CA LEU A 317 -2.10 9.82 -8.78
C LEU A 317 -3.61 9.91 -8.65
N THR A 318 -4.12 10.10 -7.43
CA THR A 318 -5.55 10.28 -7.19
C THR A 318 -6.08 11.54 -7.87
N LEU A 319 -5.38 12.67 -7.75
CA LEU A 319 -5.72 13.93 -8.42
C LEU A 319 -5.64 13.81 -9.95
N CYS A 320 -4.55 13.23 -10.47
CA CYS A 320 -4.40 12.96 -11.90
C CYS A 320 -5.58 12.14 -12.42
N ARG A 321 -5.96 11.07 -11.71
CA ARG A 321 -7.09 10.22 -12.08
C ARG A 321 -8.42 10.98 -12.11
N ILE A 322 -8.68 11.83 -11.11
CA ILE A 322 -9.89 12.67 -11.07
C ILE A 322 -9.92 13.61 -12.28
N TYR A 323 -8.78 14.24 -12.58
CA TYR A 323 -8.65 15.15 -13.71
C TYR A 323 -8.87 14.44 -15.06
N TYR A 324 -8.22 13.29 -15.27
CA TYR A 324 -8.41 12.49 -16.49
C TYR A 324 -9.85 12.03 -16.67
N LYS A 325 -10.52 11.61 -15.58
CA LYS A 325 -11.93 11.23 -15.62
C LYS A 325 -12.82 12.41 -16.01
N LYS A 326 -12.65 13.57 -15.38
CA LYS A 326 -13.41 14.79 -15.71
C LYS A 326 -13.23 15.20 -17.17
N ARG A 327 -12.01 15.12 -17.69
CA ARG A 327 -11.71 15.43 -19.10
C ARG A 327 -12.40 14.45 -20.05
N ARG A 328 -12.47 13.15 -19.71
CA ARG A 328 -13.15 12.14 -20.52
C ARG A 328 -14.66 12.37 -20.53
N ASP A 329 -15.26 12.64 -19.37
CA ASP A 329 -16.69 12.88 -19.23
C ASP A 329 -17.13 14.15 -19.99
N TYR A 330 -16.28 15.19 -19.98
CA TYR A 330 -16.49 16.40 -20.80
C TYR A 330 -16.51 16.08 -22.30
N LYS A 331 -15.50 15.35 -22.80
CA LYS A 331 -15.44 14.95 -24.22
C LYS A 331 -16.66 14.14 -24.67
N CYS A 332 -17.12 13.18 -23.86
CA CYS A 332 -18.31 12.39 -24.17
C CYS A 332 -19.61 13.21 -24.14
N SER A 333 -19.68 14.23 -23.29
CA SER A 333 -20.83 15.13 -23.23
C SER A 333 -20.88 16.02 -24.46
N THR A 334 -19.74 16.58 -24.88
CA THR A 334 -19.65 17.37 -26.11
C THR A 334 -19.96 16.53 -27.36
N SER A 335 -19.49 15.28 -27.45
CA SER A 335 -19.79 14.43 -28.62
C SER A 335 -21.26 14.08 -28.75
N ARG A 336 -22.00 13.95 -27.64
CA ARG A 336 -23.46 13.69 -27.67
C ARG A 336 -24.28 14.90 -28.11
N ILE A 337 -23.80 16.11 -27.83
CA ILE A 337 -24.48 17.34 -28.27
C ILE A 337 -24.30 17.54 -29.78
N VAL A 338 -23.16 17.09 -30.33
CA VAL A 338 -22.80 17.32 -31.73
C VAL A 338 -23.24 16.17 -32.65
N SER A 339 -23.49 14.96 -32.15
CA SER A 339 -24.21 13.96 -32.93
C SER A 339 -25.69 14.34 -32.97
N PRO A 340 -26.25 14.79 -34.12
CA PRO A 340 -27.69 14.82 -34.27
C PRO A 340 -28.14 13.38 -34.00
N VAL A 341 -29.22 13.21 -33.25
CA VAL A 341 -29.91 11.92 -33.17
C VAL A 341 -30.48 11.68 -34.57
N GLU A 342 -29.61 11.25 -35.49
CA GLU A 342 -30.01 10.52 -36.67
C GLU A 342 -30.78 9.34 -36.11
N ASN A 343 -32.09 9.32 -36.36
CA ASN A 343 -33.05 8.38 -35.84
C ASN A 343 -32.50 6.95 -35.97
N LEU A 344 -31.83 6.44 -34.93
CA LEU A 344 -31.51 5.03 -34.84
C LEU A 344 -32.85 4.32 -34.91
N SER A 345 -33.12 3.70 -36.04
CA SER A 345 -34.43 3.11 -36.29
C SER A 345 -34.67 2.11 -35.16
N THR A 346 -35.85 2.16 -34.54
CA THR A 346 -36.22 1.28 -33.43
C THR A 346 -35.95 -0.19 -33.78
N ASN A 347 -35.99 -0.53 -35.08
CA ASN A 347 -35.69 -1.84 -35.63
C ASN A 347 -34.22 -2.28 -35.46
N ASP A 348 -33.24 -1.38 -35.48
CA ASP A 348 -31.83 -1.77 -35.33
C ASP A 348 -31.51 -2.24 -33.91
N HIS A 349 -32.18 -1.67 -32.90
CA HIS A 349 -32.07 -2.11 -31.52
C HIS A 349 -32.67 -3.50 -31.31
N PHE A 350 -33.84 -3.77 -31.91
CA PHE A 350 -34.48 -5.09 -31.85
C PHE A 350 -33.71 -6.15 -32.66
N ASN A 351 -33.15 -5.79 -33.81
CA ASN A 351 -32.30 -6.68 -34.61
C ASN A 351 -31.04 -7.10 -33.86
N MET A 352 -30.44 -6.17 -33.08
CA MET A 352 -29.29 -6.49 -32.24
C MET A 352 -29.66 -7.45 -31.09
N LEU A 353 -30.83 -7.28 -30.48
CA LEU A 353 -31.33 -8.18 -29.43
C LEU A 353 -31.64 -9.57 -29.98
N ASN A 354 -32.36 -9.66 -31.10
CA ASN A 354 -32.68 -10.95 -31.76
C ASN A 354 -31.39 -11.70 -32.12
N GLY A 355 -30.41 -11.02 -32.72
CA GLY A 355 -29.12 -11.63 -33.03
C GLY A 355 -28.32 -12.14 -31.82
N MET A 356 -28.54 -11.59 -30.62
CA MET A 356 -27.93 -12.11 -29.38
C MET A 356 -28.65 -13.35 -28.84
N PHE A 357 -29.99 -13.40 -28.94
CA PHE A 357 -30.77 -14.55 -28.49
C PHE A 357 -30.62 -15.75 -29.43
N ASP A 358 -30.65 -15.53 -30.75
CA ASP A 358 -30.51 -16.58 -31.75
C ASP A 358 -29.13 -17.26 -31.65
N LYS A 359 -28.05 -16.48 -31.53
CA LYS A 359 -26.70 -17.02 -31.34
C LYS A 359 -26.56 -17.82 -30.04
N ALA A 360 -27.22 -17.42 -28.97
CA ALA A 360 -27.19 -18.15 -27.70
C ALA A 360 -27.97 -19.47 -27.79
N LEU A 361 -29.11 -19.45 -28.48
CA LEU A 361 -29.93 -20.63 -28.74
C LEU A 361 -29.18 -21.65 -29.61
N ASP A 362 -28.57 -21.20 -30.71
CA ASP A 362 -27.79 -22.03 -31.62
C ASP A 362 -26.61 -22.71 -30.92
N GLN A 363 -25.91 -21.98 -30.05
CA GLN A 363 -24.81 -22.55 -29.26
C GLN A 363 -25.30 -23.63 -28.29
N ASN A 364 -26.47 -23.44 -27.66
CA ASN A 364 -27.07 -24.44 -26.78
C ASN A 364 -27.50 -25.68 -27.56
N ILE A 365 -28.14 -25.50 -28.72
CA ILE A 365 -28.55 -26.60 -29.62
C ILE A 365 -27.31 -27.38 -30.09
N ALA A 366 -26.25 -26.70 -30.54
CA ALA A 366 -25.01 -27.34 -30.98
C ALA A 366 -24.34 -28.13 -29.85
N LYS A 367 -24.35 -27.61 -28.62
CA LYS A 367 -23.83 -28.31 -27.44
C LYS A 367 -24.67 -29.54 -27.10
N HIS A 368 -26.00 -29.46 -27.25
CA HIS A 368 -26.88 -30.59 -26.99
C HIS A 368 -26.72 -31.70 -28.05
N LYS A 369 -26.63 -31.33 -29.34
CA LYS A 369 -26.32 -32.27 -30.43
C LYS A 369 -25.00 -33.01 -30.21
N ARG A 370 -23.93 -32.31 -29.79
CA ARG A 370 -22.64 -32.95 -29.46
C ARG A 370 -22.74 -33.94 -28.30
N LYS A 371 -23.59 -33.68 -27.30
CA LYS A 371 -23.80 -34.59 -26.16
C LYS A 371 -24.54 -35.86 -26.59
N ILE A 372 -25.54 -35.73 -27.48
CA ILE A 372 -26.28 -36.87 -28.03
C ILE A 372 -25.40 -37.70 -28.98
N SER A 373 -24.64 -37.05 -29.87
CA SER A 373 -23.75 -37.75 -30.80
C SER A 373 -22.58 -38.45 -30.08
N GLY A 374 -22.06 -37.87 -29.00
CA GLY A 374 -21.07 -38.51 -28.14
C GLY A 374 -21.61 -39.77 -27.45
N ALA A 375 -22.82 -39.71 -26.88
CA ALA A 375 -23.44 -40.86 -26.20
C ALA A 375 -23.81 -42.01 -27.14
N SER A 376 -24.17 -41.70 -28.39
CA SER A 376 -24.46 -42.72 -29.41
C SER A 376 -23.20 -43.52 -29.80
N LYS A 377 -22.04 -42.84 -29.92
CA LYS A 377 -20.77 -43.50 -30.26
C LYS A 377 -20.31 -44.47 -29.17
N THR A 378 -20.49 -44.12 -27.90
CA THR A 378 -20.11 -45.00 -26.76
C THR A 378 -20.99 -46.26 -26.66
N LYS A 379 -22.26 -46.20 -27.11
CA LYS A 379 -23.13 -47.39 -27.16
C LYS A 379 -22.74 -48.36 -28.28
N VAL A 380 -22.25 -47.87 -29.42
CA VAL A 380 -21.80 -48.72 -30.53
C VAL A 380 -20.52 -49.47 -30.17
N ASP A 381 -19.61 -48.85 -29.42
CA ASP A 381 -18.37 -49.50 -29.00
C ASP A 381 -18.58 -50.50 -27.85
N ALA A 382 -19.57 -50.28 -26.96
CA ALA A 382 -19.92 -51.23 -25.90
C ALA A 382 -20.61 -52.51 -26.42
N VAL A 383 -21.32 -52.44 -27.56
CA VAL A 383 -21.96 -53.61 -28.17
C VAL A 383 -20.96 -54.51 -28.91
N LYS A 384 -19.77 -54.01 -29.27
CA LYS A 384 -18.74 -54.79 -29.97
C LYS A 384 -17.85 -55.68 -29.09
N ILE A 385 -17.99 -55.64 -27.76
CA ILE A 385 -17.12 -56.38 -26.81
C ILE A 385 -17.83 -57.62 -26.20
N SER A 386 -19.08 -57.91 -26.57
CA SER A 386 -19.80 -59.11 -26.08
C SER A 386 -20.25 -60.02 -27.23
N ASN A 387 -19.30 -60.68 -27.88
CA ASN A 387 -19.60 -61.91 -28.61
C ASN A 387 -18.63 -63.03 -28.20
N PRO A 388 -18.92 -63.77 -27.13
CA PRO A 388 -18.10 -64.89 -26.65
C PRO A 388 -18.33 -66.22 -27.40
N TYR A 389 -19.03 -66.24 -28.54
CA TYR A 389 -19.24 -67.47 -29.32
C TYR A 389 -19.09 -67.23 -30.82
N ALA A 390 -17.87 -67.40 -31.31
CA ALA A 390 -17.60 -67.77 -32.70
C ALA A 390 -16.54 -68.88 -32.69
N GLN A 391 -17.02 -70.11 -32.88
CA GLN A 391 -16.24 -71.33 -33.12
C GLN A 391 -15.72 -71.34 -34.56
#